data_AF-A0A1F9TXI5-F1
#
_entry.id   AF-A0A1F9TXI5-F1
#
_cell.length_a   1.000
_cell.length_b   1.000
_cell.length_c   1.000
_cell.angle_alpha   90.00
_cell.angle_beta   90.00
_cell.angle_gamma   90.00
#
_symmetry.space_group_name_H-M   'P 1'
#
loop_
_entity.id
_entity.type
_entity.pdbx_description
1 polymer ?
#
loop_
_entity_poly.entity_id
_entity_poly.type
_entity_poly.pdbx_seq_one_letter_code
_entity_poly.pdbx_strand_id
1 'polypeptide(L)'
;MLKAVNLYSLVALGSQYVIVLEEIEGPRLIPIWIGPAEGNAIAMHLNHIQLPRPMTHDLFVNVLETLNVQISKIVITELRESTFYASIFLQMNGDVQEIDARPSDSIAIALRCSSPLFVDESVFEQCEPLLKPISKDEVDDFRKKLVDLKPEDIYKDIRKPPEGGL
;
A
#
# COMPACT_ATOMS: atom_id res chain seq x y z
N MET A 1 -13.44 -9.45 1.42
CA MET A 1 -13.67 -9.45 -0.06
C MET A 1 -12.61 -8.55 -0.66
N LEU A 2 -11.97 -8.92 -1.77
CA LEU A 2 -10.89 -8.11 -2.32
C LEU A 2 -11.43 -6.96 -3.19
N LYS A 3 -10.93 -5.75 -2.94
CA LYS A 3 -11.18 -4.55 -3.74
C LYS A 3 -9.94 -4.16 -4.50
N ALA A 4 -10.06 -3.97 -5.81
CA ALA A 4 -8.94 -3.55 -6.65
C ALA A 4 -8.56 -2.10 -6.34
N VAL A 5 -7.26 -1.83 -6.24
CA VAL A 5 -6.74 -0.50 -5.93
C VAL A 5 -5.61 -0.09 -6.87
N ASN A 6 -5.42 1.21 -7.03
CA ASN A 6 -4.23 1.79 -7.65
C ASN A 6 -3.46 2.65 -6.65
N LEU A 7 -2.19 2.92 -6.95
CA LEU A 7 -1.49 4.00 -6.28
C LEU A 7 -2.04 5.35 -6.76
N TYR A 8 -2.69 6.09 -5.87
CA TYR A 8 -3.20 7.43 -6.15
C TYR A 8 -2.09 8.47 -6.08
N SER A 9 -1.31 8.45 -4.99
CA SER A 9 -0.20 9.38 -4.81
C SER A 9 0.84 8.87 -3.82
N LEU A 10 2.03 9.46 -3.88
CA LEU A 10 3.08 9.33 -2.88
C LEU A 10 3.44 10.74 -2.41
N VAL A 11 3.24 11.01 -1.12
CA VAL A 11 3.47 12.34 -0.53
C VAL A 11 4.63 12.27 0.44
N ALA A 12 5.61 13.17 0.30
CA ALA A 12 6.70 13.33 1.27
C ALA A 12 6.27 14.29 2.38
N LEU A 13 6.36 13.85 3.64
CA LEU A 13 6.00 14.61 4.83
C LEU A 13 7.17 14.62 5.82
N GLY A 14 8.01 15.65 5.74
CA GLY A 14 9.19 15.76 6.60
C GLY A 14 10.15 14.58 6.41
N SER A 15 10.26 13.72 7.43
CA SER A 15 11.12 12.52 7.43
C SER A 15 10.41 11.23 7.03
N GLN A 16 9.12 11.29 6.65
CA GLN A 16 8.30 10.14 6.27
C GLN A 16 7.69 10.32 4.89
N TYR A 17 7.15 9.23 4.35
CA TYR A 17 6.30 9.25 3.17
C TYR A 17 4.92 8.66 3.49
N VAL A 18 3.92 9.08 2.72
CA VAL A 18 2.57 8.51 2.76
C VAL A 18 2.23 8.02 1.36
N ILE A 19 1.99 6.71 1.25
CA ILE A 19 1.36 6.09 0.08
C ILE A 19 -0.14 6.30 0.22
N VAL A 20 -0.80 6.81 -0.80
CA VAL A 20 -2.27 6.84 -0.87
C VAL A 20 -2.72 5.83 -1.92
N LEU A 21 -3.44 4.80 -1.49
CA LEU A 21 -4.11 3.85 -2.37
C LEU A 21 -5.53 4.32 -2.66
N GLU A 22 -5.98 4.18 -3.90
CA GLU A 22 -7.35 4.45 -4.30
C GLU A 22 -8.11 3.18 -4.69
N GLU A 23 -9.33 3.04 -4.20
CA GLU A 23 -10.25 2.01 -4.71
C GLU A 23 -10.66 2.33 -6.15
N ILE A 24 -10.57 1.36 -7.07
CA ILE A 24 -10.86 1.60 -8.49
C ILE A 24 -12.36 1.85 -8.72
N GLU A 25 -13.22 1.01 -8.13
CA GLU A 25 -14.68 1.07 -8.31
C GLU A 25 -15.40 1.80 -7.17
N GLY A 26 -14.67 2.60 -6.39
CA GLY A 26 -15.22 3.31 -5.25
C GLY A 26 -14.51 4.63 -4.95
N PRO A 27 -15.07 5.44 -4.05
CA PRO A 27 -14.52 6.75 -3.73
C PRO A 27 -13.45 6.69 -2.63
N ARG A 28 -13.15 5.51 -2.08
CA ARG A 28 -12.32 5.37 -0.87
C ARG A 28 -10.83 5.50 -1.17
N LEU A 29 -10.12 6.14 -0.26
CA LEU A 29 -8.68 6.26 -0.21
C LEU A 29 -8.15 5.62 1.08
N ILE A 30 -6.99 4.97 1.01
CA ILE A 30 -6.25 4.48 2.18
C ILE A 30 -4.83 5.06 2.17
N PRO A 31 -4.50 5.93 3.13
CA PRO A 31 -3.13 6.37 3.36
C PRO A 31 -2.35 5.36 4.22
N ILE A 32 -1.10 5.11 3.86
CA ILE A 32 -0.17 4.20 4.53
C ILE A 32 1.16 4.93 4.74
N TRP A 33 1.55 5.14 5.99
CA TRP A 33 2.83 5.76 6.35
C TRP A 33 3.97 4.77 6.19
N ILE A 34 5.05 5.23 5.59
CA ILE A 34 6.26 4.44 5.35
C ILE A 34 7.51 5.25 5.66
N GLY A 35 8.61 4.53 5.90
CA GLY A 35 9.91 5.14 6.13
C GLY A 35 10.48 5.83 4.89
N PRO A 36 11.52 6.67 5.08
CA PRO A 36 12.17 7.40 3.99
C PRO A 36 12.85 6.46 2.99
N ALA A 37 13.40 5.33 3.45
CA ALA A 37 14.07 4.37 2.57
C ALA A 37 13.07 3.73 1.59
N GLU A 38 11.92 3.28 2.10
CA GLU A 38 10.85 2.71 1.30
C GLU A 38 10.26 3.74 0.34
N GLY A 39 9.96 4.94 0.83
CA GLY A 39 9.38 6.02 0.03
C GLY A 39 10.30 6.46 -1.11
N ASN A 40 11.61 6.58 -0.85
CA ASN A 40 12.58 6.87 -1.89
C ASN A 40 12.61 5.78 -2.97
N ALA A 41 12.59 4.50 -2.59
CA ALA A 41 12.62 3.39 -3.55
C ALA A 41 11.40 3.38 -4.48
N ILE A 42 10.22 3.79 -3.98
CA ILE A 42 9.00 3.95 -4.77
C ILE A 42 9.10 5.22 -5.63
N ALA A 43 9.48 6.35 -5.04
CA ALA A 43 9.59 7.62 -5.73
C ALA A 43 10.53 7.55 -6.95
N MET A 44 11.68 6.88 -6.81
CA MET A 44 12.61 6.71 -7.92
C MET A 44 11.99 5.96 -9.10
N HIS A 45 11.21 4.92 -8.82
CA HIS A 45 10.50 4.16 -9.85
C HIS A 45 9.41 4.99 -10.54
N LEU A 46 8.59 5.71 -9.75
CA LEU A 46 7.53 6.58 -10.28
C LEU A 46 8.07 7.73 -11.14
N ASN A 47 9.27 8.24 -10.82
CA ASN A 47 9.95 9.27 -11.61
C ASN A 47 10.78 8.68 -12.77
N HIS A 48 10.67 7.38 -13.03
CA HIS A 48 11.40 6.67 -14.08
C HIS A 48 12.92 6.89 -14.04
N ILE A 49 13.48 7.03 -12.82
CA ILE A 49 14.92 7.21 -12.63
C ILE A 49 15.61 5.87 -12.88
N GLN A 50 16.39 5.78 -13.97
CA GLN A 50 17.17 4.59 -14.27
C GLN A 50 18.54 4.65 -13.60
N LEU A 51 18.82 3.66 -12.76
CA LEU A 51 20.13 3.47 -12.14
C LEU A 51 20.98 2.48 -12.95
N PRO A 52 22.32 2.62 -12.92
CA PRO A 52 23.23 1.70 -13.63
C PRO A 52 23.23 0.28 -13.04
N ARG A 53 22.73 0.10 -11.82
CA ARG A 53 22.63 -1.18 -11.13
C ARG A 53 21.22 -1.34 -10.53
N PRO A 54 20.66 -2.56 -10.50
CA PRO A 54 19.33 -2.80 -9.94
C PRO A 54 19.31 -2.50 -8.44
N MET A 55 18.22 -1.89 -7.97
CA MET A 55 17.92 -1.78 -6.54
C MET A 55 17.34 -3.09 -6.01
N THR A 56 17.09 -3.15 -4.70
CA THR A 56 16.58 -4.34 -4.01
C THR A 56 15.29 -4.88 -4.63
N HIS A 57 14.31 -4.03 -4.92
CA HIS A 57 13.04 -4.48 -5.51
C HIS A 57 13.21 -4.90 -6.98
N ASP A 58 14.11 -4.27 -7.74
CA ASP A 58 14.45 -4.71 -9.10
C ASP A 58 15.13 -6.08 -9.08
N LEU A 59 16.08 -6.28 -8.14
CA LEU A 59 16.73 -7.56 -7.92
C LEU A 59 15.72 -8.65 -7.57
N PHE A 60 14.76 -8.36 -6.70
CA PHE A 60 13.71 -9.31 -6.32
C PHE A 60 12.87 -9.75 -7.53
N VAL A 61 12.41 -8.79 -8.35
CA VAL A 61 11.66 -9.11 -9.59
C VAL A 61 12.51 -9.94 -10.54
N ASN A 62 13.77 -9.56 -10.77
CA ASN A 62 14.70 -10.31 -11.64
C ASN A 62 14.91 -11.76 -11.16
N VAL A 63 14.96 -11.98 -9.84
CA VAL A 63 15.06 -13.33 -9.26
C VAL A 63 13.82 -14.15 -9.58
N LEU A 64 12.62 -13.58 -9.37
CA LEU A 64 11.36 -14.28 -9.70
C LEU A 64 11.26 -14.60 -11.19
N GLU A 65 11.60 -13.65 -12.06
CA GLU A 65 11.62 -13.85 -13.51
C GLU A 65 12.60 -14.95 -13.93
N THR A 66 13.80 -14.96 -13.36
CA THR A 66 14.83 -15.99 -13.63
C THR A 66 14.35 -17.38 -13.22
N LEU A 67 13.55 -17.47 -12.15
CA LEU A 67 12.96 -18.70 -11.64
C LEU A 67 11.63 -19.06 -12.32
N ASN A 68 11.17 -18.28 -13.31
CA ASN A 68 9.87 -18.42 -13.97
C ASN A 68 8.68 -18.40 -12.99
N VAL A 69 8.79 -17.59 -11.94
CA VAL A 69 7.73 -17.37 -10.95
C VAL A 69 7.01 -16.07 -11.27
N GLN A 70 5.68 -16.10 -11.32
CA GLN A 70 4.86 -14.93 -11.61
C GLN A 70 4.19 -14.40 -10.36
N ILE A 71 4.13 -13.07 -10.20
CA ILE A 71 3.31 -12.46 -9.15
C ILE A 71 1.87 -12.34 -9.67
N SER A 72 0.99 -13.19 -9.15
CA SER A 72 -0.41 -13.24 -9.56
C SER A 72 -1.22 -12.04 -9.07
N LYS A 73 -1.01 -11.66 -7.80
CA LYS A 73 -1.63 -10.50 -7.16
C LYS A 73 -0.90 -10.15 -5.87
N ILE A 74 -1.17 -8.95 -5.40
CA ILE A 74 -0.73 -8.47 -4.09
C ILE A 74 -1.96 -7.96 -3.35
N VAL A 75 -2.04 -8.26 -2.06
CA VAL A 75 -3.20 -7.93 -1.23
C VAL A 75 -2.72 -7.25 0.05
N ILE A 76 -3.24 -6.06 0.37
CA ILE A 76 -3.19 -5.54 1.75
C ILE A 76 -4.28 -6.27 2.53
N THR A 77 -3.85 -7.17 3.42
CA THR A 77 -4.70 -8.21 4.01
C THR A 77 -5.39 -7.73 5.27
N GLU A 78 -4.70 -6.99 6.12
CA GLU A 78 -5.22 -6.59 7.42
C GLU A 78 -4.55 -5.33 7.98
N LEU A 79 -5.23 -4.71 8.94
CA LEU A 79 -4.73 -3.65 9.80
C LEU A 79 -4.84 -4.14 11.24
N ARG A 80 -3.72 -4.27 11.95
CA ARG A 80 -3.68 -4.67 13.36
C ARG A 80 -2.80 -3.69 14.12
N GLU A 81 -3.31 -3.16 15.23
CA GLU A 81 -2.58 -2.21 16.09
C GLU A 81 -1.88 -1.11 15.27
N SER A 82 -2.61 -0.46 14.36
CA SER A 82 -2.09 0.60 13.48
C SER A 82 -1.02 0.17 12.48
N THR A 83 -0.84 -1.15 12.28
CA THR A 83 0.12 -1.73 11.35
C THR A 83 -0.60 -2.48 10.23
N PHE A 84 -0.36 -2.07 9.00
CA PHE A 84 -0.85 -2.76 7.81
C PHE A 84 0.03 -3.96 7.46
N TYR A 85 -0.60 -5.04 7.05
CA TYR A 85 0.03 -6.25 6.54
C TYR A 85 -0.34 -6.47 5.08
N ALA A 86 0.55 -7.13 4.34
CA ALA A 86 0.33 -7.45 2.95
C ALA A 86 0.81 -8.87 2.63
N SER A 87 0.19 -9.45 1.62
CA SER A 87 0.59 -10.75 1.07
C SER A 87 0.88 -10.61 -0.42
N ILE A 88 1.98 -11.22 -0.86
CA ILE A 88 2.35 -11.38 -2.27
C ILE A 88 2.00 -12.81 -2.68
N PHE A 89 1.12 -12.97 -3.65
CA PHE A 89 0.70 -14.28 -4.15
C PHE A 89 1.49 -14.62 -5.41
N LEU A 90 2.34 -15.64 -5.31
CA LEU A 90 3.17 -16.14 -6.39
C LEU A 90 2.53 -17.36 -7.05
N GLN A 91 2.57 -17.41 -8.38
CA GLN A 91 2.21 -18.57 -9.17
C GLN A 91 3.49 -19.29 -9.59
N MET A 92 3.62 -20.56 -9.20
CA MET A 92 4.76 -21.42 -9.56
C MET A 92 4.26 -22.83 -9.85
N ASN A 93 4.53 -23.36 -11.04
CA ASN A 93 4.15 -24.72 -11.44
C ASN A 93 2.66 -25.07 -11.28
N GLY A 94 1.77 -24.09 -11.41
CA GLY A 94 0.32 -24.28 -11.21
C GLY A 94 -0.16 -24.15 -9.75
N ASP A 95 0.78 -24.09 -8.80
CA ASP A 95 0.47 -23.82 -7.39
C ASP A 95 0.56 -22.32 -7.08
N VAL A 96 -0.24 -21.89 -6.10
CA VAL A 96 -0.21 -20.53 -5.56
C VAL A 96 0.49 -20.57 -4.20
N GLN A 97 1.54 -19.78 -4.06
CA GLN A 97 2.27 -19.59 -2.81
C GLN A 97 2.00 -18.19 -2.28
N GLU A 98 1.80 -18.07 -0.97
CA GLU A 98 1.59 -16.80 -0.29
C GLU A 98 2.84 -16.42 0.50
N ILE A 99 3.29 -15.17 0.33
CA ILE A 99 4.41 -14.60 1.08
C ILE A 99 3.93 -13.40 1.86
N ASP A 100 4.11 -13.44 3.18
CA ASP A 100 3.92 -12.29 4.06
C ASP A 100 4.94 -11.18 3.73
N ALA A 101 4.45 -9.95 3.65
CA ALA A 101 5.23 -8.78 3.27
C ALA A 101 4.68 -7.50 3.89
N ARG A 102 5.56 -6.49 3.99
CA ARG A 102 5.12 -5.13 4.33
C ARG A 102 4.44 -4.48 3.12
N PRO A 103 3.37 -3.68 3.30
CA PRO A 103 2.73 -2.94 2.22
C PRO A 103 3.70 -2.13 1.36
N SER A 104 4.70 -1.49 1.98
CA SER A 104 5.71 -0.70 1.28
C SER A 104 6.49 -1.52 0.24
N ASP A 105 6.95 -2.70 0.62
CA ASP A 105 7.69 -3.61 -0.27
C ASP A 105 6.79 -4.17 -1.35
N SER A 106 5.58 -4.60 -0.97
CA SER A 106 4.59 -5.13 -1.90
C SER A 106 4.21 -4.10 -2.97
N ILE A 107 3.96 -2.85 -2.60
CA ILE A 107 3.63 -1.77 -3.53
C ILE A 107 4.84 -1.44 -4.42
N ALA A 108 6.05 -1.37 -3.85
CA ALA A 108 7.27 -1.14 -4.63
C ALA A 108 7.51 -2.22 -5.69
N ILE A 109 7.20 -3.48 -5.37
CA ILE A 109 7.27 -4.62 -6.30
C ILE A 109 6.14 -4.53 -7.34
N ALA A 110 4.90 -4.29 -6.92
CA ALA A 110 3.74 -4.21 -7.79
C ALA A 110 3.94 -3.20 -8.92
N LEU A 111 4.48 -2.02 -8.60
CA LEU A 111 4.75 -0.98 -9.58
C LEU A 111 5.82 -1.38 -10.61
N ARG A 112 6.78 -2.22 -10.23
CA ARG A 112 7.88 -2.67 -11.11
C ARG A 112 7.45 -3.77 -12.08
N CYS A 113 6.63 -4.70 -11.61
CA CYS A 113 6.14 -5.82 -12.42
C CYS A 113 4.72 -5.61 -12.96
N SER A 114 4.12 -4.44 -12.72
CA SER A 114 2.72 -4.14 -13.08
C SER A 114 1.72 -5.18 -12.55
N SER A 115 1.97 -5.69 -11.34
CA SER A 115 1.10 -6.69 -10.70
C SER A 115 -0.15 -6.02 -10.09
N PRO A 116 -1.33 -6.66 -10.17
CA PRO A 116 -2.55 -6.08 -9.62
C PRO A 116 -2.51 -6.00 -8.09
N LEU A 117 -2.89 -4.82 -7.59
CA LEU A 117 -3.00 -4.53 -6.16
C LEU A 117 -4.46 -4.64 -5.70
N PHE A 118 -4.64 -5.23 -4.52
CA PHE A 118 -5.92 -5.33 -3.85
C PHE A 118 -5.80 -4.93 -2.38
N VAL A 119 -6.93 -4.57 -1.80
CA VAL A 119 -7.09 -4.40 -0.36
C VAL A 119 -8.29 -5.24 0.06
N ASP A 120 -8.20 -5.95 1.18
CA ASP A 120 -9.38 -6.62 1.73
C ASP A 120 -10.39 -5.59 2.28
N GLU A 121 -11.66 -5.80 2.01
CA GLU A 121 -12.77 -4.95 2.48
C GLU A 121 -12.70 -4.67 3.99
N SER A 122 -12.30 -5.66 4.79
CA SER A 122 -12.16 -5.49 6.25
C SER A 122 -11.13 -4.43 6.63
N VAL A 123 -10.14 -4.15 5.78
CA VAL A 123 -9.18 -3.06 5.98
C VAL A 123 -9.85 -1.71 5.74
N PHE A 124 -10.65 -1.57 4.67
CA PHE A 124 -11.44 -0.36 4.45
C PHE A 124 -12.42 -0.09 5.58
N GLU A 125 -13.03 -1.15 6.14
CA GLU A 125 -13.96 -1.05 7.26
C GLU A 125 -13.27 -0.61 8.57
N GLN A 126 -11.96 -0.81 8.71
CA GLN A 126 -11.17 -0.43 9.88
C GLN A 126 -10.54 0.97 9.78
N CYS A 127 -10.47 1.53 8.58
CA CYS A 127 -10.00 2.90 8.36
C CYS A 127 -11.16 3.90 8.42
N GLU A 128 -10.88 5.12 8.86
CA GLU A 128 -11.76 6.24 8.59
C GLU A 128 -11.83 6.50 7.07
N PRO A 129 -13.03 6.69 6.50
CA PRO A 129 -13.19 6.85 5.08
C PRO A 129 -12.64 8.21 4.62
N LEU A 130 -11.48 8.18 3.97
CA LEU A 130 -11.00 9.28 3.15
C LEU A 130 -11.58 9.13 1.75
N LEU A 131 -12.12 10.21 1.20
CA LEU A 131 -12.74 10.21 -0.12
C LEU A 131 -11.85 10.89 -1.16
N LYS A 132 -11.88 10.37 -2.38
CA LYS A 132 -11.21 10.97 -3.53
C LYS A 132 -11.67 12.42 -3.72
N PRO A 133 -10.74 13.38 -3.85
CA PRO A 133 -11.11 14.74 -4.21
C PRO A 133 -11.68 14.76 -5.63
N ILE A 134 -12.79 15.46 -5.82
CA ILE A 134 -13.52 15.60 -7.09
C ILE A 134 -13.31 16.97 -7.74
N SER A 135 -12.61 17.90 -7.07
CA SER A 135 -12.25 19.21 -7.60
C SER A 135 -10.79 19.58 -7.28
N LYS A 136 -10.24 20.56 -8.00
CA LYS A 136 -8.85 21.02 -7.78
C LYS A 136 -8.66 21.62 -6.38
N ASP A 137 -9.64 22.36 -5.90
CA ASP A 137 -9.61 22.95 -4.55
C ASP A 137 -9.60 21.86 -3.48
N GLU A 138 -10.37 20.78 -3.68
CA GLU A 138 -10.36 19.62 -2.79
C GLU A 138 -9.02 18.85 -2.81
N VAL A 139 -8.29 18.84 -3.93
CA VAL A 139 -6.96 18.21 -4.00
C VAL A 139 -5.97 18.94 -3.10
N ASP A 140 -5.96 20.27 -3.13
CA ASP A 140 -5.05 21.06 -2.31
C ASP A 140 -5.39 20.95 -0.82
N ASP A 141 -6.68 20.92 -0.49
CA ASP A 141 -7.13 20.68 0.89
C ASP A 141 -6.86 19.25 1.35
N PHE A 142 -6.99 18.25 0.47
CA PHE A 142 -6.62 16.87 0.77
C PHE A 142 -5.13 16.74 1.08
N ARG A 143 -4.27 17.40 0.31
CA ARG A 143 -2.82 17.42 0.58
C ARG A 143 -2.48 18.05 1.92
N LYS A 144 -3.14 19.17 2.28
CA LYS A 144 -2.96 19.79 3.60
C LYS A 144 -3.42 18.84 4.71
N LYS A 145 -4.58 18.19 4.55
CA LYS A 145 -5.07 17.19 5.50
C LYS A 145 -4.06 16.08 5.72
N LEU A 146 -3.43 15.54 4.67
CA LEU A 146 -2.41 14.51 4.83
C LEU A 146 -1.21 14.95 5.67
N VAL A 147 -0.83 16.24 5.63
CA VAL A 147 0.27 16.80 6.43
C VAL A 147 -0.09 16.81 7.92
N ASP A 148 -1.32 17.19 8.24
CA ASP A 148 -1.79 17.32 9.63
C ASP A 148 -2.28 15.98 10.21
N LEU A 149 -2.59 15.01 9.35
CA LEU A 149 -3.07 13.70 9.74
C LEU A 149 -1.97 12.88 10.41
N LYS A 150 -2.29 12.32 11.57
CA LYS A 150 -1.47 11.30 12.19
C LYS A 150 -1.98 9.92 11.82
N PRO A 151 -1.11 8.89 11.83
CA PRO A 151 -1.55 7.51 11.60
C PRO A 151 -2.74 7.13 12.50
N GLU A 152 -2.70 7.52 13.78
CA GLU A 152 -3.74 7.21 14.76
C GLU A 152 -5.11 7.82 14.44
N ASP A 153 -5.17 8.92 13.67
CA ASP A 153 -6.42 9.60 13.34
C ASP A 153 -7.23 8.83 12.27
N ILE A 154 -6.61 7.93 11.51
CA ILE A 154 -7.28 7.12 10.48
C ILE A 154 -7.66 5.76 10.98
N TYR A 155 -6.83 5.20 11.86
CA TYR A 155 -7.05 3.87 12.36
C TYR A 155 -8.14 3.97 13.41
N LYS A 156 -9.28 3.30 13.19
CA LYS A 156 -10.29 3.20 14.24
C LYS A 156 -9.62 2.66 15.48
N ASP A 157 -9.74 3.39 16.58
CA ASP A 157 -9.11 3.08 17.86
C ASP A 157 -9.46 1.63 18.23
N ILE A 158 -8.49 0.70 18.07
CA ILE A 158 -8.70 -0.74 18.30
C ILE A 158 -8.84 -1.02 19.81
N ARG A 159 -8.80 0.02 20.65
CA ARG A 159 -9.07 -0.07 22.09
C ARG A 159 -10.55 0.05 22.40
N LYS A 160 -11.27 -1.05 22.20
CA LYS A 160 -12.28 -1.46 23.20
C LYS A 160 -12.04 -2.93 23.57
N PRO A 161 -11.51 -3.24 24.77
CA PRO A 161 -11.78 -4.54 25.36
C PRO A 161 -13.31 -4.70 25.45
N PRO A 162 -13.86 -5.91 25.28
CA PRO A 162 -15.30 -6.12 25.37
C PRO A 162 -15.81 -5.54 26.68
N GLU A 163 -16.83 -4.70 26.61
CA GLU A 163 -17.60 -4.29 27.78
C GLU A 163 -18.28 -5.54 28.35
N GLY A 164 -17.63 -6.20 29.30
CA GLY A 164 -18.20 -7.24 30.16
C GLY A 164 -17.45 -8.58 30.21
N GLY A 165 -16.95 -8.93 31.40
CA GLY A 165 -16.56 -10.29 31.83
C GLY A 165 -15.30 -10.26 32.69
N LEU A 166 -15.31 -10.39 34.02
CA LEU A 166 -16.28 -10.93 35.00
C LEU A 166 -16.60 -9.89 36.10
#